data_AF-A0A2G9R591-F1
#
_entry.id   AF-A0A2G9R591-F1
#
_cell.length_a   1.000
_cell.length_b   1.000
_cell.length_c   1.000
_cell.angle_alpha   90.00
_cell.angle_beta   90.00
_cell.angle_gamma   90.00
#
_symmetry.space_group_name_H-M   'P 1'
#
loop_
_entity.id
_entity.type
_entity.pdbx_description
1 polymer ?
#
loop_
_entity_poly.entity_id
_entity_poly.type
_entity_poly.pdbx_seq_one_letter_code
_entity_poly.pdbx_strand_id
1 'polypeptide(L)'
;MYELKKAPRDLDKIISRALQRGSLIGCSIDITSAFDMEAVTFKKLVKGHAYSVTGLKEVNYRGKTEKLIRIRNPWGQVEWTGAWSDK
;
A
#
# COMPACT_ATOMS: atom_id res chain seq x y z
N MET A 1 -10.66 -1.27 11.03
CA MET A 1 -10.37 -0.96 9.62
C MET A 1 -10.16 0.55 9.51
N TYR A 2 -9.15 1.01 8.77
CA TYR A 2 -8.87 2.45 8.60
C TYR A 2 -9.33 2.90 7.20
N GLU A 3 -10.14 3.97 7.12
CA GLU A 3 -10.49 4.61 5.85
C GLU A 3 -9.35 5.56 5.44
N LEU A 4 -8.59 5.24 4.39
CA LEU A 4 -7.38 6.00 4.03
C LEU A 4 -7.67 7.46 3.63
N LYS A 5 -8.88 7.75 3.11
CA LYS A 5 -9.33 9.12 2.80
C LYS A 5 -9.57 9.97 4.06
N LYS A 6 -9.71 9.33 5.22
CA LYS A 6 -9.90 9.97 6.54
C LYS A 6 -8.92 9.40 7.57
N ALA A 7 -7.69 9.11 7.11
CA ALA A 7 -6.67 8.51 7.96
C ALA A 7 -6.29 9.42 9.13
N PRO A 8 -5.99 8.86 10.31
CA PRO A 8 -5.41 9.63 11.40
C PRO A 8 -4.02 10.14 11.01
N ARG A 9 -3.61 11.29 11.58
CA ARG A 9 -2.34 11.96 11.23
C ARG A 9 -1.08 11.12 11.54
N ASP A 10 -1.21 10.15 12.42
CA ASP A 10 -0.16 9.26 12.90
C ASP A 10 -0.30 7.81 12.38
N LEU A 11 -1.02 7.62 11.27
CA LEU A 11 -1.23 6.30 10.66
C LEU A 11 0.10 5.56 10.37
N ASP A 12 1.13 6.28 9.97
CA ASP A 12 2.48 5.74 9.76
C ASP A 12 3.07 5.14 11.06
N LYS A 13 2.89 5.81 12.20
CA LYS A 13 3.34 5.29 13.51
C LYS A 13 2.55 4.06 13.92
N ILE A 14 1.25 4.05 13.63
CA ILE A 14 0.37 2.90 13.88
C ILE A 14 0.84 1.69 13.05
N ILE A 15 1.07 1.87 11.74
CA ILE A 15 1.57 0.83 10.83
C ILE A 15 2.94 0.35 11.29
N SER A 16 3.86 1.26 11.63
CA SER A 16 5.20 0.92 12.12
C SER A 16 5.15 0.02 13.36
N ARG A 17 4.37 0.41 14.37
CA ARG A 17 4.21 -0.36 15.61
C ARG A 17 3.55 -1.72 15.36
N ALA A 18 2.56 -1.78 14.47
CA ALA A 18 1.91 -3.03 14.10
C ALA A 18 2.90 -3.99 13.42
N LEU A 19 3.69 -3.51 12.45
CA LEU A 19 4.73 -4.31 11.78
C LEU A 19 5.81 -4.79 12.78
N GLN A 20 6.26 -3.91 13.68
CA GLN A 20 7.26 -4.26 14.70
C GLN A 20 6.78 -5.35 15.67
N ARG A 21 5.47 -5.42 15.91
CA ARG A 21 4.84 -6.42 16.79
C ARG A 21 4.44 -7.70 16.05
N GLY A 22 4.74 -7.82 14.76
CA GLY A 22 4.37 -8.97 13.95
C GLY A 22 2.87 -9.03 13.60
N SER A 23 2.14 -7.91 13.73
CA SER A 23 0.74 -7.86 13.30
C SER A 23 0.64 -8.01 11.77
N LEU A 24 -0.39 -8.72 11.32
CA LEU A 24 -0.73 -8.81 9.91
C LEU A 24 -1.49 -7.54 9.48
N ILE A 25 -1.06 -6.91 8.40
CA ILE A 25 -1.67 -5.71 7.86
C ILE A 25 -2.01 -5.94 6.39
N GLY A 26 -3.28 -5.76 6.06
CA GLY A 26 -3.79 -5.80 4.70
C GLY A 26 -4.25 -4.43 4.22
N CYS A 27 -4.27 -4.23 2.90
CA CYS A 27 -4.89 -3.07 2.27
C CYS A 27 -5.56 -3.46 0.96
N SER A 28 -6.53 -2.67 0.52
CA SER A 28 -7.25 -2.88 -0.74
C SER A 28 -7.63 -1.53 -1.34
N ILE A 29 -8.01 -1.55 -2.62
CA ILE A 29 -8.63 -0.41 -3.29
C ILE A 29 -10.12 -0.73 -3.43
N ASP A 30 -10.98 0.16 -2.95
CA ASP A 30 -12.43 -0.01 -3.08
C ASP A 30 -12.86 0.00 -4.55
N ILE A 31 -13.87 -0.80 -4.86
CA ILE A 31 -14.54 -0.80 -6.17
C ILE A 31 -15.73 0.16 -6.15
N THR A 32 -15.93 0.88 -7.24
CA THR A 32 -17.06 1.80 -7.42
C THR A 32 -18.28 1.12 -8.03
N SER A 33 -18.08 -0.02 -8.68
CA SER A 33 -19.13 -0.85 -9.26
C SER A 33 -18.68 -2.32 -9.30
N ALA A 34 -19.61 -3.26 -9.46
CA ALA A 34 -19.26 -4.68 -9.61
C ALA A 34 -18.39 -4.95 -10.85
N PHE A 35 -18.49 -4.11 -11.89
CA PHE A 35 -17.66 -4.17 -13.10
C PHE A 35 -16.20 -3.77 -12.85
N ASP A 36 -15.92 -3.07 -11.75
CA ASP A 36 -14.56 -2.69 -11.35
C ASP A 36 -13.84 -3.80 -10.56
N MET A 37 -14.49 -4.92 -10.24
CA MET A 37 -13.88 -6.02 -9.51
C MET A 37 -12.70 -6.60 -10.31
N GLU A 38 -11.54 -6.69 -9.66
CA GLU A 38 -10.26 -7.12 -10.26
C GLU A 38 -9.77 -6.26 -11.43
N ALA A 39 -10.37 -5.09 -11.66
CA ALA A 39 -9.92 -4.19 -12.70
C ALA A 39 -8.50 -3.67 -12.41
N VAL A 40 -7.61 -3.80 -13.39
CA VAL A 40 -6.23 -3.29 -13.31
C VAL A 40 -6.20 -1.81 -13.69
N THR A 41 -5.75 -0.98 -12.77
CA THR A 41 -5.53 0.46 -12.99
C THR A 41 -4.39 0.70 -13.98
N PHE A 42 -4.32 1.91 -14.55
CA PHE A 42 -3.24 2.31 -15.46
C PHE A 42 -1.83 2.14 -14.85
N LYS A 43 -1.69 2.25 -13.53
CA LYS A 43 -0.42 2.03 -12.80
C LYS A 43 -0.27 0.63 -12.22
N LYS A 44 -1.01 -0.33 -12.77
CA LYS A 44 -0.94 -1.77 -12.48
C LYS A 44 -1.29 -2.19 -11.04
N LEU A 45 -2.03 -1.36 -10.30
CA LEU A 45 -2.73 -1.83 -9.09
C LEU A 45 -4.08 -2.44 -9.47
N VAL A 46 -4.54 -3.43 -8.72
CA VAL A 46 -5.78 -4.18 -8.94
C VAL A 46 -6.84 -3.70 -7.93
N LYS A 47 -8.02 -3.32 -8.42
CA LYS A 47 -9.14 -2.91 -7.56
C LYS A 47 -9.87 -4.11 -6.97
N GLY A 48 -10.47 -3.93 -5.79
CA GLY A 48 -11.19 -5.01 -5.08
C GLY A 48 -10.29 -6.16 -4.63
N HIS A 49 -8.97 -5.98 -4.71
CA HIS A 49 -7.98 -7.01 -4.44
C HIS A 49 -7.27 -6.76 -3.12
N ALA A 50 -7.00 -7.84 -2.39
CA ALA A 50 -6.30 -7.79 -1.12
C ALA A 50 -4.78 -7.82 -1.33
N TYR A 51 -4.10 -6.84 -0.74
CA TYR A 51 -2.65 -6.76 -0.69
C TYR A 51 -2.15 -6.89 0.74
N SER A 52 -0.92 -7.37 0.91
CA SER A 52 -0.25 -7.38 2.22
C SER A 52 0.69 -6.18 2.35
N VAL A 53 0.64 -5.48 3.48
CA VAL A 53 1.67 -4.49 3.84
C VAL A 53 2.81 -5.23 4.53
N THR A 54 4.01 -5.10 3.99
CA THR A 54 5.20 -5.89 4.41
C THR A 54 6.36 -5.04 4.91
N GLY A 55 6.20 -3.72 4.96
CA GLY A 55 7.26 -2.83 5.41
C GLY A 55 6.84 -1.37 5.40
N LEU A 56 7.48 -0.60 6.27
CA LEU A 56 7.43 0.85 6.30
C LEU A 56 8.85 1.35 6.61
N LYS A 57 9.37 2.25 5.79
CA LYS A 57 10.74 2.78 5.90
C LYS A 57 10.78 4.27 5.56
N GLU A 58 11.65 4.98 6.26
CA GLU A 58 12.03 6.35 5.90
C GLU A 58 13.32 6.31 5.08
N VAL A 59 13.38 7.10 4.02
CA VAL A 59 14.56 7.24 3.16
C VAL A 59 14.90 8.72 2.99
N ASN A 60 16.19 9.03 2.85
CA ASN A 60 16.60 10.35 2.40
C ASN A 60 16.59 10.37 0.86
N TYR A 61 15.76 11.24 0.30
CA TYR A 61 15.68 11.46 -1.14
C TYR A 61 15.83 12.94 -1.44
N ARG A 62 16.93 13.29 -2.13
CA ARG A 62 17.24 14.69 -2.51
C ARG A 62 17.22 15.64 -1.31
N GLY A 63 17.76 15.21 -0.17
CA GLY A 63 17.83 16.01 1.06
C GLY A 63 16.51 16.10 1.83
N LYS A 64 15.45 15.40 1.40
CA LYS A 64 14.17 15.32 2.11
C LYS A 64 13.96 13.92 2.66
N THR A 65 13.29 13.83 3.81
CA THR A 65 12.88 12.54 4.37
C THR A 65 11.55 12.14 3.76
N GLU A 66 11.53 11.01 3.05
CA GLU A 66 10.35 10.42 2.43
C GLU A 66 9.96 9.14 3.17
N LYS A 67 8.65 8.92 3.36
CA LYS A 67 8.11 7.71 3.99
C LYS A 67 7.59 6.76 2.91
N LEU A 68 8.16 5.57 2.86
CA LEU A 68 7.82 4.53 1.90
C LEU A 68 7.11 3.37 2.60
N ILE A 69 6.04 2.87 1.98
CA ILE A 69 5.34 1.66 2.37
C ILE A 69 5.60 0.57 1.32
N ARG A 70 5.91 -0.64 1.77
CA ARG A 70 6.11 -1.80 0.88
C ARG A 70 4.88 -2.67 0.90
N ILE A 71 4.31 -2.92 -0.27
CA ILE A 71 3.10 -3.70 -0.45
C ILE A 71 3.42 -4.93 -1.31
N ARG A 72 2.82 -6.08 -1.00
CA ARG A 72 2.97 -7.33 -1.76
C ARG A 72 1.64 -7.73 -2.38
N ASN A 73 1.64 -7.94 -3.70
CA ASN A 73 0.55 -8.64 -4.37
C ASN A 73 0.66 -10.15 -4.09
N PRO A 74 -0.36 -10.80 -3.50
CA PRO A 74 -0.31 -12.23 -3.24
C PRO A 74 -0.13 -13.09 -4.50
N TRP A 75 -0.54 -12.60 -5.68
CA TRP A 75 -0.33 -13.30 -6.95
C TRP A 75 1.14 -13.36 -7.38
N GLY A 76 2.04 -12.59 -6.75
CA GLY A 76 3.46 -12.56 -7.12
C GLY A 76 3.75 -11.92 -8.48
N GLN A 77 2.77 -11.23 -9.06
CA GLN A 77 2.86 -10.54 -10.34
C GLN A 77 1.96 -9.31 -10.33
N VAL A 78 2.03 -8.48 -11.38
CA VAL A 78 1.23 -7.25 -11.55
C VAL A 78 1.50 -6.28 -10.39
N GLU A 79 2.64 -5.59 -10.52
CA GLU A 79 3.17 -4.68 -9.51
C GLU A 79 3.10 -3.22 -9.97
N TRP A 80 3.17 -2.31 -8.99
CA TRP A 80 3.15 -0.87 -9.17
C TRP A 80 4.20 -0.39 -10.18
N THR A 81 3.82 0.54 -11.06
CA THR A 81 4.69 1.13 -12.10
C THR A 81 4.82 2.66 -11.99
N GLY A 82 4.62 3.22 -10.80
CA GLY A 82 4.84 4.63 -10.53
C GLY A 82 6.09 4.87 -9.68
N ALA A 83 6.17 6.02 -9.01
CA ALA A 83 7.33 6.34 -8.17
C ALA A 83 7.61 5.23 -7.14
N TRP A 84 8.89 4.90 -6.95
CA TRP A 84 9.37 3.85 -6.05
C TRP A 84 9.01 2.40 -6.47
N SER A 85 8.63 2.19 -7.74
CA SER A 85 8.63 0.85 -8.34
C SER A 85 10.06 0.31 -8.53
N ASP A 86 10.16 -0.98 -8.83
CA ASP A 86 11.43 -1.65 -9.11
C ASP A 86 12.19 -1.07 -10.32
N LYS A 87 11.48 -0.37 -11.22
CA LYS A 87 12.02 0.27 -12.43
C LYS A 87 11.82 1.78 -12.38
#